data_AF-B8KPQ7-F1
#
_entry.id   AF-B8KPQ7-F1
#
_cell.length_a   1.000
_cell.length_b   1.000
_cell.length_c   1.000
_cell.angle_alpha   90.00
_cell.angle_beta   90.00
_cell.angle_gamma   90.00
#
_symmetry.space_group_name_H-M   'P 1'
#
loop_
_entity.id
_entity.type
_entity.pdbx_description
1 polymer ?
#
loop_
_entity_poly.entity_id
_entity_poly.type
_entity_poly.pdbx_seq_one_letter_code
_entity_poly.pdbx_strand_id
1 'polypeptide(L)'
;MATKKASDLIIGNVSIAPGERQLIDLPVAPMYTHDDLSITVQAIRGKRPGPTLFISAAIHGDEINGVEIIRRLLQHRALKNLRGSLLAIPIVNVYGFLNHTRYLPDGRDLNRSFPGSSKGSLTGRVAHTFVNEVVKKCTHGIDLHTGARHRSNFPQIRADLDDEKAAEMTMAFGVPLAIDAKIRDGSLRDCAGDMGIPVVLYEAGEALRFEEVYIRAGVRGIINVMRSIGMLPTSRSRKSLPEPIISNETTWVRAGESGVLRTFSALGDKVTAGQTLAIVADPLGATETPILAPSGGVVIGRTNLPLVYEGDATFHIAHYGKRAGAVERHVEQFQEEHAPDTSQPPPEGQVHTPIV
;
A
#
# COMPACT_ATOMS: atom_id res chain seq x y z
N MET A 1 24.07 -34.16 -11.67
CA MET A 1 23.96 -32.82 -11.05
C MET A 1 23.00 -32.93 -9.88
N ALA A 2 23.49 -32.78 -8.65
CA ALA A 2 22.65 -32.87 -7.46
C ALA A 2 21.66 -31.70 -7.47
N THR A 3 20.36 -32.00 -7.52
CA THR A 3 19.29 -31.04 -7.31
C THR A 3 19.46 -30.46 -5.90
N LYS A 4 19.88 -29.19 -5.82
CA LYS A 4 19.96 -28.44 -4.57
C LYS A 4 18.59 -28.53 -3.90
N LYS A 5 18.49 -29.29 -2.82
CA LYS A 5 17.25 -29.51 -2.06
C LYS A 5 16.68 -28.13 -1.75
N ALA A 6 15.48 -27.83 -2.20
CA ALA A 6 14.85 -26.55 -1.91
C ALA A 6 14.79 -26.39 -0.39
N SER A 7 15.32 -25.29 0.15
CA SER A 7 15.33 -25.03 1.59
C SER A 7 13.91 -25.13 2.15
N ASP A 8 13.76 -25.68 3.35
CA ASP A 8 12.47 -25.78 4.00
C ASP A 8 11.93 -24.37 4.28
N LEU A 9 10.67 -24.11 3.88
CA LEU A 9 9.96 -22.88 4.23
C LEU A 9 9.16 -23.15 5.49
N ILE A 10 9.54 -22.51 6.59
CA ILE A 10 8.90 -22.68 7.90
C ILE A 10 8.39 -21.31 8.36
N ILE A 11 7.11 -21.26 8.71
CA ILE A 11 6.41 -20.08 9.23
C ILE A 11 5.66 -20.52 10.49
N GLY A 12 5.92 -19.90 11.65
CA GLY A 12 5.21 -20.24 12.89
C GLY A 12 5.35 -21.71 13.31
N ASN A 13 6.53 -22.31 13.10
CA ASN A 13 6.81 -23.74 13.28
C ASN A 13 6.07 -24.69 12.31
N VAL A 14 5.32 -24.18 11.34
CA VAL A 14 4.67 -24.98 10.30
C VAL A 14 5.57 -25.04 9.07
N SER A 15 5.96 -26.26 8.67
CA SER A 15 6.70 -26.49 7.42
C SER A 15 5.72 -26.53 6.25
N ILE A 16 6.03 -25.80 5.18
CA ILE A 16 5.19 -25.69 3.98
C ILE A 16 5.89 -26.41 2.83
N ALA A 17 5.32 -27.51 2.37
CA ALA A 17 5.85 -28.33 1.28
C ALA A 17 5.65 -27.68 -0.11
N PRO A 18 6.46 -28.01 -1.12
CA PRO A 18 6.24 -27.55 -2.49
C PRO A 18 4.85 -27.93 -3.03
N GLY A 19 4.12 -26.95 -3.57
CA GLY A 19 2.75 -27.13 -4.09
C GLY A 19 1.66 -26.98 -3.02
N GLU A 20 2.02 -26.67 -1.78
CA GLU A 20 1.09 -26.55 -0.66
C GLU A 20 0.60 -25.11 -0.46
N ARG A 21 -0.61 -24.98 0.09
CA ARG A 21 -1.18 -23.74 0.60
C ARG A 21 -1.60 -23.98 2.04
N GLN A 22 -1.11 -23.15 2.95
CA GLN A 22 -1.40 -23.23 4.38
C GLN A 22 -1.92 -21.90 4.89
N LEU A 23 -2.79 -21.97 5.90
CA LEU A 23 -3.22 -20.84 6.71
C LEU A 23 -2.56 -21.02 8.08
N ILE A 24 -1.76 -20.04 8.49
CA ILE A 24 -0.90 -20.15 9.67
C ILE A 24 -1.16 -18.94 10.54
N ASP A 25 -1.61 -19.18 11.77
CA ASP A 25 -1.79 -18.13 12.76
C ASP A 25 -0.50 -17.97 13.58
N LEU A 26 0.05 -16.76 13.57
CA LEU A 26 1.23 -16.38 14.34
C LEU A 26 0.79 -15.63 15.59
N PRO A 27 0.90 -16.22 16.79
CA PRO A 27 0.55 -15.53 18.02
C PRO A 27 1.46 -14.31 18.21
N VAL A 28 0.86 -13.13 18.41
CA VAL A 28 1.63 -11.88 18.57
C VAL A 28 1.46 -11.25 19.93
N ALA A 29 0.30 -11.39 20.57
CA ALA A 29 0.12 -10.94 21.93
C ALA A 29 -1.12 -11.51 22.64
N PRO A 30 -0.98 -11.88 23.93
CA PRO A 30 -2.13 -12.10 24.79
C PRO A 30 -2.78 -10.76 25.16
N MET A 31 -4.10 -10.69 25.04
CA MET A 31 -4.90 -9.59 25.55
C MET A 31 -5.20 -9.82 27.05
N TYR A 32 -5.49 -8.75 27.78
CA TYR A 32 -5.92 -8.86 29.19
C TYR A 32 -7.28 -9.58 29.34
N THR A 33 -7.99 -9.84 28.23
CA THR A 33 -9.23 -10.63 28.17
C THR A 33 -8.99 -12.14 28.09
N HIS A 34 -7.73 -12.61 28.14
CA HIS A 34 -7.34 -14.00 27.89
C HIS A 34 -7.47 -14.43 26.41
N ASP A 35 -7.81 -13.53 25.50
CA ASP A 35 -7.77 -13.82 24.06
C ASP A 35 -6.36 -13.62 23.50
N ASP A 36 -5.89 -14.55 22.66
CA ASP A 36 -4.63 -14.38 21.92
C ASP A 36 -4.90 -13.74 20.55
N LEU A 37 -4.28 -12.58 20.29
CA LEU A 37 -4.26 -12.00 18.96
C LEU A 37 -3.20 -12.70 18.12
N SER A 38 -3.57 -13.08 16.90
CA SER A 38 -2.68 -13.74 15.94
C SER A 38 -2.67 -13.04 14.59
N ILE A 39 -1.49 -12.91 13.98
CA ILE A 39 -1.36 -12.51 12.58
C ILE A 39 -1.57 -13.76 11.73
N THR A 40 -2.60 -13.75 10.88
CA THR A 40 -2.85 -14.85 9.95
C THR A 40 -2.04 -14.68 8.66
N VAL A 41 -1.14 -15.62 8.41
CA VAL A 41 -0.34 -15.71 7.18
C VAL A 41 -0.96 -16.77 6.27
N GLN A 42 -1.32 -16.37 5.05
CA GLN A 42 -1.65 -17.32 4.01
C GLN A 42 -0.42 -17.60 3.14
N ALA A 43 0.22 -18.73 3.41
CA ALA A 43 1.41 -19.16 2.71
C ALA A 43 1.05 -20.04 1.50
N ILE A 44 1.55 -19.69 0.32
CA ILE A 44 1.37 -20.44 -0.93
C ILE A 44 2.76 -20.75 -1.49
N ARG A 45 3.13 -22.03 -1.52
CA ARG A 45 4.40 -22.48 -2.08
C ARG A 45 4.19 -23.14 -3.43
N GLY A 46 4.79 -22.57 -4.47
CA GLY A 46 4.81 -23.14 -5.80
C GLY A 46 5.52 -24.49 -5.87
N LYS A 47 5.19 -25.31 -6.87
CA LYS A 47 5.87 -26.59 -7.12
C LYS A 47 7.32 -26.42 -7.62
N ARG A 48 7.62 -25.26 -8.20
CA ARG A 48 8.92 -24.94 -8.79
C ARG A 48 9.65 -23.93 -7.90
N PRO A 49 10.99 -24.01 -7.80
CA PRO A 49 11.76 -23.03 -7.05
C PRO A 49 11.65 -21.63 -7.67
N GLY A 50 11.82 -20.60 -6.85
CA GLY A 50 11.73 -19.19 -7.21
C GLY A 50 11.83 -18.29 -5.98
N PRO A 51 11.63 -16.97 -6.14
CA PRO A 51 11.67 -16.01 -5.03
C PRO A 51 10.61 -16.25 -3.95
N THR A 52 10.81 -15.71 -2.75
CA THR A 52 9.78 -15.65 -1.71
C THR A 52 9.34 -14.20 -1.54
N LEU A 53 8.08 -13.90 -1.82
CA LEU A 53 7.51 -12.55 -1.70
C LEU A 53 6.56 -12.51 -0.52
N PHE A 54 6.70 -11.54 0.38
CA PHE A 54 5.59 -11.19 1.27
C PHE A 54 4.76 -10.04 0.70
N ILE A 55 3.46 -10.06 0.99
CA ILE A 55 2.56 -8.94 0.72
C ILE A 55 1.78 -8.67 1.99
N SER A 56 1.95 -7.48 2.56
CA SER A 56 1.28 -7.04 3.78
C SER A 56 0.28 -5.93 3.51
N ALA A 57 -0.77 -5.90 4.31
CA ALA A 57 -1.70 -4.80 4.41
C ALA A 57 -2.12 -4.58 5.87
N ALA A 58 -2.81 -3.47 6.09
CA ALA A 58 -3.31 -3.07 7.39
C ALA A 58 -2.25 -3.16 8.50
N ILE A 59 -1.03 -2.68 8.23
CA ILE A 59 -0.05 -2.32 9.28
C ILE A 59 -0.63 -1.19 10.14
N HIS A 60 -1.34 -0.26 9.51
CA HIS A 60 -2.31 0.60 10.17
C HIS A 60 -3.69 -0.01 9.94
N GLY A 61 -4.41 -0.30 11.01
CA GLY A 61 -5.61 -1.14 10.94
C GLY A 61 -6.81 -0.50 10.24
N ASP A 62 -6.79 0.82 10.06
CA ASP A 62 -7.81 1.59 9.34
C ASP A 62 -7.59 1.64 7.82
N GLU A 63 -6.48 1.12 7.30
CA GLU A 63 -6.12 1.18 5.87
C GLU A 63 -6.54 -0.11 5.13
N ILE A 64 -7.79 -0.14 4.65
CA ILE A 64 -8.46 -1.39 4.25
C ILE A 64 -8.32 -1.79 2.78
N ASN A 65 -7.91 -0.89 1.87
CA ASN A 65 -7.75 -1.23 0.45
C ASN A 65 -6.79 -2.41 0.23
N GLY A 66 -5.68 -2.46 0.98
CA GLY A 66 -4.70 -3.53 0.87
C GLY A 66 -5.28 -4.91 1.22
N VAL A 67 -6.22 -4.97 2.17
CA VAL A 67 -6.92 -6.22 2.55
C VAL A 67 -7.68 -6.79 1.35
N GLU A 68 -8.42 -5.93 0.64
CA GLU A 68 -9.20 -6.32 -0.54
C GLU A 68 -8.31 -6.67 -1.73
N ILE A 69 -7.21 -5.93 -1.93
CA ILE A 69 -6.20 -6.25 -2.94
C ILE A 69 -5.64 -7.66 -2.71
N ILE A 70 -5.25 -7.99 -1.48
CA ILE A 70 -4.71 -9.31 -1.14
C ILE A 70 -5.79 -10.38 -1.33
N ARG A 71 -7.04 -10.14 -0.90
CA ARG A 71 -8.16 -11.08 -1.11
C ARG A 71 -8.35 -11.43 -2.59
N ARG A 72 -8.36 -10.43 -3.48
CA ARG A 72 -8.48 -10.62 -4.93
C ARG A 72 -7.27 -11.30 -5.54
N LEU A 73 -6.06 -10.93 -5.09
CA LEU A 73 -4.82 -11.59 -5.51
C LEU A 73 -4.84 -13.09 -5.22
N LEU A 74 -5.28 -13.48 -4.02
CA LEU A 74 -5.34 -14.88 -3.57
C LEU A 74 -6.32 -15.74 -4.38
N GLN A 75 -7.24 -15.11 -5.11
CA GLN A 75 -8.18 -15.74 -6.06
C GLN A 75 -7.67 -15.69 -7.50
N HIS A 76 -6.56 -14.99 -7.76
CA HIS A 76 -6.07 -14.78 -9.11
C HIS A 76 -5.49 -16.06 -9.72
N ARG A 77 -6.02 -16.45 -10.89
CA ARG A 77 -5.68 -17.70 -11.58
C ARG A 77 -4.19 -17.89 -11.88
N ALA A 78 -3.40 -16.82 -11.97
CA ALA A 78 -1.97 -16.92 -12.25
C ALA A 78 -1.19 -17.64 -11.13
N LEU A 79 -1.67 -17.58 -9.88
CA LEU A 79 -1.04 -18.26 -8.75
C LEU A 79 -0.98 -19.79 -8.92
N LYS A 80 -1.80 -20.38 -9.81
CA LYS A 80 -1.69 -21.81 -10.18
C LYS A 80 -0.32 -22.18 -10.78
N ASN A 81 0.40 -21.21 -11.35
CA ASN A 81 1.71 -21.39 -11.98
C ASN A 81 2.85 -20.74 -11.17
N LEU A 82 2.64 -20.51 -9.87
CA LEU A 82 3.62 -19.88 -8.99
C LEU A 82 4.94 -20.65 -8.96
N ARG A 83 6.04 -19.90 -9.08
CA ARG A 83 7.42 -20.32 -8.81
C ARG A 83 7.88 -19.61 -7.54
N GLY A 84 8.49 -20.34 -6.61
CA GLY A 84 8.83 -19.81 -5.29
C GLY A 84 7.62 -19.78 -4.36
N SER A 85 7.53 -18.76 -3.50
CA SER A 85 6.55 -18.73 -2.41
C SER A 85 5.93 -17.34 -2.23
N LEU A 86 4.64 -17.28 -1.97
CA LEU A 86 3.90 -16.06 -1.61
C LEU A 86 3.43 -16.17 -0.16
N LEU A 87 3.82 -15.22 0.68
CA LEU A 87 3.26 -15.02 2.02
C LEU A 87 2.31 -13.83 1.96
N ALA A 88 1.00 -14.07 2.02
CA ALA A 88 0.00 -13.02 2.00
C ALA A 88 -0.54 -12.77 3.41
N ILE A 89 -0.44 -11.52 3.88
CA ILE A 89 -0.82 -11.11 5.23
C ILE A 89 -1.80 -9.92 5.11
N PRO A 90 -3.11 -10.19 4.97
CA PRO A 90 -4.10 -9.14 4.79
C PRO A 90 -4.15 -8.16 5.96
N ILE A 91 -3.94 -8.65 7.19
CA ILE A 91 -4.08 -7.87 8.41
C ILE A 91 -2.86 -8.13 9.29
N VAL A 92 -1.95 -7.15 9.38
CA VAL A 92 -0.80 -7.20 10.30
C VAL A 92 -1.19 -6.66 11.67
N ASN A 93 -1.82 -5.49 11.72
CA ASN A 93 -2.31 -4.87 12.96
C ASN A 93 -3.77 -5.28 13.22
N VAL A 94 -3.95 -6.48 13.76
CA VAL A 94 -5.27 -7.08 14.04
C VAL A 94 -6.09 -6.21 15.00
N TYR A 95 -5.47 -5.69 16.07
CA TYR A 95 -6.16 -4.81 17.00
C TYR A 95 -6.64 -3.53 16.32
N GLY A 96 -5.76 -2.88 15.56
CA GLY A 96 -6.10 -1.67 14.82
C GLY A 96 -7.25 -1.91 13.86
N PHE A 97 -7.26 -3.06 13.19
CA PHE A 97 -8.31 -3.44 12.25
C PHE A 97 -9.67 -3.58 12.94
N LEU A 98 -9.72 -4.29 14.07
CA LEU A 98 -10.94 -4.45 14.87
C LEU A 98 -11.48 -3.11 15.42
N ASN A 99 -10.59 -2.15 15.70
CA ASN A 99 -10.94 -0.87 16.31
C ASN A 99 -10.94 0.30 15.31
N HIS A 100 -10.79 0.02 14.02
CA HIS A 100 -10.73 1.03 12.95
C HIS A 100 -9.72 2.16 13.25
N THR A 101 -8.53 1.76 13.71
CA THR A 101 -7.48 2.69 14.15
C THR A 101 -6.11 2.31 13.61
N ARG A 102 -5.30 3.35 13.43
CA ARG A 102 -3.90 3.25 13.01
C ARG A 102 -3.03 2.51 14.03
N TYR A 103 -3.32 2.68 15.31
CA TYR A 103 -2.41 2.33 16.41
C TYR A 103 -2.71 0.96 17.04
N LEU A 104 -1.80 0.50 17.88
CA LEU A 104 -1.97 -0.65 18.77
C LEU A 104 -2.51 -0.20 20.15
N PRO A 105 -2.92 -1.13 21.04
CA PRO A 105 -3.46 -0.78 22.37
C PRO A 105 -2.53 0.07 23.24
N ASP A 106 -1.21 -0.01 23.03
CA ASP A 106 -0.22 0.79 23.76
C ASP A 106 0.01 2.19 23.15
N GLY A 107 -0.86 2.60 22.20
CA GLY A 107 -0.84 3.91 21.55
C GLY A 107 0.27 4.09 20.51
N ARG A 108 1.05 3.05 20.21
CA ARG A 108 2.19 3.14 19.29
C ARG A 108 1.79 2.82 17.85
N ASP A 109 2.51 3.45 16.93
CA ASP A 109 2.45 3.15 15.50
C ASP A 109 3.37 1.95 15.22
N LEU A 110 2.80 0.88 14.64
CA LEU A 110 3.55 -0.32 14.29
C LEU A 110 4.68 -0.01 13.29
N ASN A 111 4.42 0.90 12.34
CA ASN A 111 5.39 1.31 11.33
C ASN A 111 6.41 2.34 11.86
N ARG A 112 6.51 2.51 13.19
CA ARG A 112 7.60 3.20 13.90
C ARG A 112 8.26 2.30 14.96
N SER A 113 7.94 1.01 14.92
CA SER A 113 8.31 0.05 15.96
C SER A 113 9.12 -1.13 15.42
N PHE A 114 9.47 -1.16 14.13
CA PHE A 114 10.35 -2.17 13.55
C PHE A 114 11.82 -1.90 13.93
N PRO A 115 12.68 -2.93 14.10
CA PRO A 115 12.39 -4.37 14.01
C PRO A 115 11.67 -4.94 15.25
N GLY A 116 11.49 -4.13 16.29
CA GLY A 116 10.85 -4.54 17.54
C GLY A 116 11.73 -5.45 18.42
N SER A 117 11.15 -5.97 19.49
CA SER A 117 11.82 -6.88 20.45
C SER A 117 10.83 -7.84 21.08
N SER A 118 11.21 -9.12 21.24
CA SER A 118 10.41 -10.13 21.95
C SER A 118 10.16 -9.78 23.42
N LYS A 119 11.01 -8.95 24.02
CA LYS A 119 10.85 -8.43 25.39
C LYS A 119 10.35 -6.98 25.43
N GLY A 120 10.02 -6.41 24.28
CA GLY A 120 9.59 -5.01 24.14
C GLY A 120 8.13 -4.78 24.53
N SER A 121 7.62 -3.59 24.16
CA SER A 121 6.19 -3.27 24.28
C SER A 121 5.33 -4.22 23.44
N LEU A 122 4.01 -4.15 23.62
CA LEU A 122 3.06 -4.91 22.82
C LEU A 122 3.34 -4.76 21.32
N THR A 123 3.41 -3.52 20.84
CA THR A 123 3.72 -3.20 19.45
C THR A 123 5.10 -3.69 19.02
N GLY A 124 6.10 -3.56 19.90
CA GLY A 124 7.45 -4.07 19.64
C GLY A 124 7.50 -5.59 19.49
N ARG A 125 6.66 -6.35 20.22
CA ARG A 125 6.56 -7.80 20.07
C ARG A 125 5.86 -8.20 18.78
N VAL A 126 4.79 -7.50 18.39
CA VAL A 126 4.12 -7.68 17.10
C VAL A 126 5.11 -7.48 15.94
N ALA A 127 5.86 -6.37 15.96
CA ALA A 127 6.90 -6.08 14.98
C ALA A 127 7.97 -7.19 14.94
N HIS A 128 8.44 -7.62 16.12
CA HIS A 128 9.44 -8.67 16.24
C HIS A 128 8.98 -10.00 15.65
N THR A 129 7.75 -10.43 15.93
CA THR A 129 7.18 -11.66 15.36
C THR A 129 7.06 -11.54 13.85
N PHE A 130 6.50 -10.44 13.35
CA PHE A 130 6.34 -10.24 11.91
C PHE A 130 7.68 -10.27 11.16
N VAL A 131 8.71 -9.62 11.72
CA VAL A 131 10.06 -9.62 11.13
C VAL A 131 10.67 -11.03 11.08
N ASN A 132 10.63 -11.77 12.19
CA ASN A 132 11.31 -13.05 12.27
C ASN A 132 10.58 -14.18 11.54
N GLU A 133 9.25 -14.19 11.59
CA GLU A 133 8.43 -15.24 11.00
C GLU A 133 8.07 -14.97 9.54
N VAL A 134 8.02 -13.71 9.10
CA VAL A 134 7.64 -13.35 7.73
C VAL A 134 8.82 -12.72 6.99
N VAL A 135 9.25 -11.51 7.38
CA VAL A 135 10.17 -10.70 6.58
C VAL A 135 11.48 -11.43 6.30
N LYS A 136 12.14 -11.99 7.33
CA LYS A 136 13.41 -12.72 7.19
C LYS A 136 13.34 -13.99 6.34
N LYS A 137 12.13 -14.47 6.00
CA LYS A 137 11.92 -15.66 5.15
C LYS A 137 11.75 -15.28 3.67
N CYS A 138 11.72 -13.98 3.37
CA CYS A 138 11.43 -13.45 2.06
C CYS A 138 12.66 -12.87 1.37
N THR A 139 12.59 -12.79 0.05
CA THR A 139 13.57 -12.11 -0.80
C THR A 139 13.09 -10.75 -1.27
N HIS A 140 11.78 -10.49 -1.26
CA HIS A 140 11.15 -9.23 -1.64
C HIS A 140 9.90 -8.98 -0.78
N GLY A 141 9.45 -7.74 -0.71
CA GLY A 141 8.20 -7.35 -0.05
C GLY A 141 7.40 -6.31 -0.80
N ILE A 142 6.07 -6.37 -0.68
CA ILE A 142 5.16 -5.30 -1.08
C ILE A 142 4.30 -4.95 0.14
N ASP A 143 4.28 -3.68 0.50
CA ASP A 143 3.47 -3.19 1.62
C ASP A 143 2.37 -2.25 1.10
N LEU A 144 1.13 -2.51 1.50
CA LEU A 144 -0.06 -1.84 0.96
C LEU A 144 -0.63 -0.86 1.98
N HIS A 145 -0.68 0.41 1.59
CA HIS A 145 -1.07 1.53 2.42
C HIS A 145 -2.12 2.42 1.74
N THR A 146 -2.84 3.18 2.56
CA THR A 146 -3.74 4.26 2.10
C THR A 146 -3.31 5.58 2.73
N GLY A 147 -3.97 6.68 2.34
CA GLY A 147 -3.93 7.89 3.17
C GLY A 147 -4.54 7.62 4.55
N ALA A 148 -4.10 8.38 5.55
CA ALA A 148 -4.68 8.33 6.89
C ALA A 148 -6.17 8.73 6.87
N ARG A 149 -6.86 8.61 8.00
CA ARG A 149 -8.26 9.03 8.12
C ARG A 149 -8.47 10.44 7.57
N HIS A 150 -9.50 10.57 6.73
CA HIS A 150 -9.86 11.83 6.08
C HIS A 150 -8.80 12.37 5.12
N ARG A 151 -7.91 11.51 4.62
CA ARG A 151 -6.91 11.85 3.61
C ARG A 151 -6.88 10.77 2.55
N SER A 152 -6.96 11.17 1.30
CA SER A 152 -6.81 10.25 0.17
C SER A 152 -5.41 10.39 -0.44
N ASN A 153 -4.80 9.27 -0.84
CA ASN A 153 -3.60 9.24 -1.65
C ASN A 153 -3.94 8.83 -3.08
N PHE A 154 -3.37 9.53 -4.07
CA PHE A 154 -3.39 9.07 -5.45
C PHE A 154 -2.40 7.90 -5.62
N PRO A 155 -2.72 6.87 -6.43
CA PRO A 155 -1.88 5.70 -6.65
C PRO A 155 -0.44 6.03 -7.00
N GLN A 156 0.47 5.61 -6.12
CA GLN A 156 1.90 5.82 -6.27
C GLN A 156 2.69 4.69 -5.61
N ILE A 157 3.87 4.37 -6.16
CA ILE A 157 4.87 3.56 -5.47
C ILE A 157 5.82 4.47 -4.69
N ARG A 158 6.21 4.04 -3.50
CA ARG A 158 7.31 4.62 -2.74
C ARG A 158 8.36 3.54 -2.51
N ALA A 159 9.57 3.80 -2.97
CA ALA A 159 10.70 2.88 -2.84
C ALA A 159 12.02 3.68 -2.68
N ASP A 160 13.08 2.99 -2.28
CA ASP A 160 14.45 3.50 -2.40
C ASP A 160 14.92 3.12 -3.80
N LEU A 161 15.04 4.10 -4.71
CA LEU A 161 15.35 3.81 -6.10
C LEU A 161 16.84 3.63 -6.37
N ASP A 162 17.70 3.82 -5.37
CA ASP A 162 19.11 3.45 -5.44
C ASP A 162 19.29 1.92 -5.30
N ASP A 163 18.32 1.19 -4.72
CA ASP A 163 18.27 -0.28 -4.77
C ASP A 163 17.70 -0.75 -6.12
N GLU A 164 18.56 -1.36 -6.94
CA GLU A 164 18.21 -1.86 -8.28
C GLU A 164 16.98 -2.79 -8.30
N LYS A 165 16.80 -3.63 -7.28
CA LYS A 165 15.66 -4.55 -7.20
C LYS A 165 14.39 -3.79 -6.83
N ALA A 166 14.48 -2.84 -5.91
CA ALA A 166 13.34 -1.99 -5.55
C ALA A 166 12.93 -1.10 -6.74
N ALA A 167 13.89 -0.59 -7.51
CA ALA A 167 13.66 0.12 -8.76
C ALA A 167 12.99 -0.77 -9.81
N GLU A 168 13.46 -2.00 -10.03
CA GLU A 168 12.84 -2.97 -10.94
C GLU A 168 11.37 -3.24 -10.55
N MET A 169 11.11 -3.51 -9.27
CA MET A 169 9.76 -3.71 -8.75
C MET A 169 8.88 -2.47 -8.96
N THR A 170 9.42 -1.28 -8.74
CA THR A 170 8.71 -0.01 -8.93
C THR A 170 8.29 0.18 -10.38
N MET A 171 9.22 0.00 -11.31
CA MET A 171 8.95 0.13 -12.75
C MET A 171 7.98 -0.95 -13.25
N ALA A 172 8.04 -2.16 -12.69
CA ALA A 172 7.14 -3.24 -13.04
C ALA A 172 5.71 -3.05 -12.54
N PHE A 173 5.47 -2.28 -11.47
CA PHE A 173 4.15 -2.17 -10.85
C PHE A 173 3.11 -1.56 -11.81
N GLY A 174 3.47 -0.56 -12.60
CA GLY A 174 2.60 -0.01 -13.65
C GLY A 174 1.50 0.93 -13.15
N VAL A 175 1.81 1.70 -12.10
CA VAL A 175 1.02 2.88 -11.67
C VAL A 175 1.68 4.16 -12.18
N PRO A 176 0.95 5.27 -12.32
CA PRO A 176 1.45 6.47 -13.02
C PRO A 176 2.58 7.20 -12.30
N LEU A 177 2.72 7.04 -10.98
CA LEU A 177 3.65 7.80 -10.16
C LEU A 177 4.54 6.89 -9.31
N ALA A 178 5.78 7.32 -9.15
CA ALA A 178 6.70 6.77 -8.16
C ALA A 178 7.41 7.91 -7.41
N ILE A 179 7.57 7.75 -6.11
CA ILE A 179 8.36 8.65 -5.26
C ILE A 179 9.64 7.92 -4.87
N ASP A 180 10.77 8.52 -5.23
CA ASP A 180 12.05 8.14 -4.65
C ASP A 180 12.10 8.64 -3.21
N ALA A 181 11.82 7.71 -2.30
CA ALA A 181 11.56 8.00 -0.91
C ALA A 181 12.62 7.33 -0.07
N LYS A 182 13.51 8.16 0.50
CA LYS A 182 14.48 7.72 1.50
C LYS A 182 13.78 6.99 2.65
N ILE A 183 14.49 6.00 3.16
CA ILE A 183 14.06 5.15 4.26
C ILE A 183 13.77 6.00 5.51
N ARG A 184 12.75 5.61 6.28
CA ARG A 184 12.36 6.25 7.54
C ARG A 184 12.65 5.32 8.72
N ASP A 185 13.38 5.82 9.71
CA ASP A 185 13.75 5.07 10.91
C ASP A 185 12.56 4.35 11.56
N GLY A 186 12.76 3.07 11.85
CA GLY A 186 11.81 2.22 12.56
C GLY A 186 10.60 1.77 11.73
N SER A 187 10.62 2.00 10.41
CA SER A 187 9.61 1.50 9.48
C SER A 187 9.88 0.06 9.02
N LEU A 188 8.86 -0.59 8.46
CA LEU A 188 9.04 -1.91 7.85
C LEU A 188 10.07 -1.87 6.70
N ARG A 189 10.02 -0.81 5.87
CA ARG A 189 10.96 -0.62 4.76
C ARG A 189 12.40 -0.47 5.23
N ASP A 190 12.61 0.27 6.32
CA ASP A 190 13.91 0.45 6.97
C ASP A 190 14.48 -0.88 7.46
N CYS A 191 13.71 -1.57 8.29
CA CYS A 191 14.08 -2.87 8.82
C CYS A 191 14.36 -3.91 7.72
N ALA A 192 13.60 -3.91 6.63
CA ALA A 192 13.81 -4.83 5.52
C ALA A 192 15.03 -4.44 4.66
N GLY A 193 15.25 -3.14 4.43
CA GLY A 193 16.42 -2.61 3.74
C GLY A 193 17.72 -2.98 4.43
N ASP A 194 17.79 -2.86 5.76
CA ASP A 194 18.93 -3.32 6.59
C ASP A 194 19.24 -4.81 6.42
N MET A 195 18.25 -5.61 6.00
CA MET A 195 18.38 -7.05 5.75
C MET A 195 18.66 -7.37 4.26
N GLY A 196 18.79 -6.36 3.40
CA GLY A 196 18.95 -6.52 1.95
C GLY A 196 17.70 -7.05 1.25
N ILE A 197 16.52 -6.82 1.83
CA ILE A 197 15.22 -7.26 1.29
C ILE A 197 14.51 -6.02 0.74
N PRO A 198 14.43 -5.84 -0.59
CA PRO A 198 13.74 -4.71 -1.20
C PRO A 198 12.24 -4.76 -0.88
N VAL A 199 11.70 -3.64 -0.40
CA VAL A 199 10.27 -3.46 -0.12
C VAL A 199 9.76 -2.22 -0.83
N VAL A 200 8.80 -2.40 -1.72
CA VAL A 200 8.06 -1.30 -2.36
C VAL A 200 6.74 -1.09 -1.64
N LEU A 201 6.38 0.17 -1.44
CA LEU A 201 5.14 0.55 -0.78
C LEU A 201 4.16 1.10 -1.81
N TYR A 202 2.94 0.57 -1.85
CA TYR A 202 1.85 1.10 -2.67
C TYR A 202 0.91 1.95 -1.81
N GLU A 203 0.86 3.26 -2.09
CA GLU A 203 -0.07 4.20 -1.46
C GLU A 203 -1.26 4.43 -2.40
N ALA A 204 -2.49 4.09 -1.99
CA ALA A 204 -3.66 4.43 -2.77
C ALA A 204 -4.98 4.43 -1.97
N GLY A 205 -5.72 5.53 -2.05
CA GLY A 205 -7.05 5.67 -1.46
C GLY A 205 -7.04 6.30 -0.06
N GLU A 206 -8.17 6.22 0.62
CA GLU A 206 -8.41 6.73 1.97
C GLU A 206 -8.63 5.58 2.96
N ALA A 207 -8.23 5.80 4.22
CA ALA A 207 -8.56 4.89 5.31
C ALA A 207 -10.08 4.66 5.41
N LEU A 208 -10.48 3.41 5.67
CA LEU A 208 -11.87 2.96 5.83
C LEU A 208 -12.77 3.22 4.60
N ARG A 209 -12.19 3.38 3.41
CA ARG A 209 -12.90 3.47 2.13
C ARG A 209 -12.35 2.45 1.15
N PHE A 210 -13.20 2.08 0.20
CA PHE A 210 -12.79 1.28 -0.95
C PHE A 210 -12.85 2.12 -2.22
N GLU A 211 -11.73 2.16 -2.92
CA GLU A 211 -11.61 2.79 -4.22
C GLU A 211 -11.29 1.71 -5.27
N GLU A 212 -12.33 1.29 -6.01
CA GLU A 212 -12.27 0.14 -6.93
C GLU A 212 -11.14 0.26 -7.97
N VAL A 213 -10.98 1.44 -8.57
CA VAL A 213 -9.90 1.72 -9.53
C VAL A 213 -8.53 1.44 -8.90
N TYR A 214 -8.34 1.85 -7.65
CA TYR A 214 -7.06 1.76 -6.94
C TYR A 214 -6.78 0.33 -6.47
N ILE A 215 -7.82 -0.40 -6.08
CA ILE A 215 -7.75 -1.82 -5.75
C ILE A 215 -7.37 -2.64 -6.99
N ARG A 216 -8.03 -2.39 -8.14
CA ARG A 216 -7.71 -3.07 -9.40
C ARG A 216 -6.28 -2.81 -9.85
N ALA A 217 -5.83 -1.55 -9.74
CA ALA A 217 -4.46 -1.17 -10.01
C ALA A 217 -3.45 -1.91 -9.10
N GLY A 218 -3.74 -1.99 -7.80
CA GLY A 218 -2.91 -2.73 -6.84
C GLY A 218 -2.79 -4.22 -7.18
N VAL A 219 -3.90 -4.88 -7.49
CA VAL A 219 -3.89 -6.31 -7.90
C VAL A 219 -3.07 -6.51 -9.18
N ARG A 220 -3.30 -5.67 -10.20
CA ARG A 220 -2.56 -5.74 -11.47
C ARG A 220 -1.07 -5.49 -11.25
N GLY A 221 -0.72 -4.50 -10.44
CA GLY A 221 0.67 -4.14 -10.18
C GLY A 221 1.45 -5.21 -9.43
N ILE A 222 0.84 -5.81 -8.41
CA ILE A 222 1.44 -6.98 -7.73
C ILE A 222 1.70 -8.11 -8.73
N ILE A 223 0.74 -8.43 -9.60
CA ILE A 223 0.92 -9.49 -10.60
C ILE A 223 2.05 -9.14 -11.59
N ASN A 224 2.21 -7.87 -11.96
CA ASN A 224 3.32 -7.45 -12.82
C ASN A 224 4.66 -7.56 -12.11
N VAL A 225 4.76 -7.13 -10.85
CA VAL A 225 5.97 -7.31 -10.03
C VAL A 225 6.32 -8.79 -9.92
N MET A 226 5.37 -9.65 -9.57
CA MET A 226 5.57 -11.09 -9.50
C MET A 226 6.07 -11.70 -10.82
N ARG A 227 5.70 -11.13 -11.98
CA ARG A 227 6.26 -11.54 -13.27
C ARG A 227 7.70 -11.05 -13.45
N SER A 228 7.98 -9.80 -13.12
CA SER A 228 9.32 -9.20 -13.25
C SER A 228 10.35 -10.01 -12.46
N ILE A 229 10.06 -10.29 -11.18
CA ILE A 229 10.94 -11.06 -10.31
C ILE A 229 10.91 -12.58 -10.60
N GLY A 230 10.19 -13.03 -11.63
CA GLY A 230 10.22 -14.43 -12.09
C GLY A 230 9.37 -15.42 -11.29
N MET A 231 8.45 -14.96 -10.43
CA MET A 231 7.51 -15.82 -9.71
C MET A 231 6.36 -16.31 -10.60
N LEU A 232 6.02 -15.58 -11.66
CA LEU A 232 4.94 -15.92 -12.59
C LEU A 232 5.45 -15.96 -14.05
N PRO A 233 4.82 -16.76 -14.93
CA PRO A 233 5.12 -16.73 -16.36
C PRO A 233 4.89 -15.33 -16.95
N THR A 234 5.71 -14.97 -17.93
CA THR A 234 5.58 -13.71 -18.67
C THR A 234 4.19 -13.56 -19.28
N SER A 235 3.70 -12.32 -19.34
CA SER A 235 2.40 -12.04 -19.96
C SER A 235 2.47 -12.31 -21.46
N ARG A 236 1.41 -12.87 -22.04
CA ARG A 236 1.24 -12.96 -23.50
C ARG A 236 0.81 -11.61 -24.11
N SER A 237 0.41 -10.64 -23.29
CA SER A 237 0.05 -9.31 -23.76
C SER A 237 1.27 -8.58 -24.31
N ARG A 238 1.09 -7.92 -25.46
CA ARG A 238 2.11 -7.05 -26.07
C ARG A 238 2.02 -5.59 -25.61
N LYS A 239 1.06 -5.23 -24.75
CA LYS A 239 0.94 -3.86 -24.23
C LYS A 239 2.11 -3.58 -23.28
N SER A 240 2.91 -2.57 -23.60
CA SER A 240 3.91 -2.02 -22.69
C SER A 240 3.21 -1.39 -21.49
N LEU A 241 3.79 -1.53 -20.30
CA LEU A 241 3.36 -0.76 -19.14
C LEU A 241 3.83 0.69 -19.33
N PRO A 242 3.03 1.69 -18.92
CA PRO A 242 3.49 3.06 -18.89
C PRO A 242 4.63 3.19 -17.88
N GLU A 243 5.66 3.95 -18.21
CA GLU A 243 6.72 4.27 -17.26
C GLU A 243 6.18 5.26 -16.21
N PRO A 244 6.38 5.01 -14.91
CA PRO A 244 5.95 5.93 -13.88
C PRO A 244 6.73 7.25 -13.97
N ILE A 245 6.05 8.34 -13.66
CA ILE A 245 6.72 9.62 -13.42
C ILE A 245 7.35 9.55 -12.03
N ILE A 246 8.67 9.58 -12.01
CA ILE A 246 9.47 9.54 -10.79
C ILE A 246 9.65 10.96 -10.25
N SER A 247 9.36 11.13 -8.97
CA SER A 247 9.59 12.35 -8.21
C SER A 247 10.53 12.09 -7.04
N ASN A 248 11.54 12.94 -6.88
CA ASN A 248 12.51 12.84 -5.78
C ASN A 248 12.20 13.83 -4.65
N GLU A 249 11.17 14.65 -4.82
CA GLU A 249 10.83 15.72 -3.89
C GLU A 249 9.32 15.87 -3.81
N THR A 250 8.82 15.96 -2.58
CA THR A 250 7.39 16.18 -2.33
C THR A 250 7.20 17.23 -1.25
N THR A 251 6.09 17.97 -1.30
CA THR A 251 5.81 19.03 -0.32
C THR A 251 4.37 18.99 0.14
N TRP A 252 4.19 19.09 1.46
CA TRP A 252 2.88 19.34 2.05
C TRP A 252 2.57 20.84 1.99
N VAL A 253 1.48 21.18 1.31
CA VAL A 253 0.86 22.50 1.40
C VAL A 253 -0.03 22.52 2.63
N ARG A 254 0.05 23.59 3.41
CA ARG A 254 -0.66 23.74 4.68
C ARG A 254 -1.66 24.89 4.61
N ALA A 255 -2.72 24.80 5.40
CA ALA A 255 -3.65 25.91 5.57
C ALA A 255 -2.93 27.07 6.27
N GLY A 256 -3.07 28.28 5.70
CA GLY A 256 -2.53 29.50 6.32
C GLY A 256 -3.41 30.07 7.42
N GLU A 257 -4.68 29.65 7.50
CA GLU A 257 -5.67 30.10 8.48
C GLU A 257 -6.62 28.95 8.82
N SER A 258 -7.38 29.10 9.91
CA SER A 258 -8.43 28.14 10.30
C SER A 258 -9.77 28.49 9.64
N GLY A 259 -10.53 27.49 9.19
CA GLY A 259 -11.85 27.74 8.61
C GLY A 259 -12.42 26.60 7.77
N VAL A 260 -13.37 26.95 6.89
CA VAL A 260 -14.04 26.03 5.98
C VAL A 260 -13.25 25.91 4.68
N LEU A 261 -12.70 24.73 4.41
CA LEU A 261 -11.91 24.41 3.23
C LEU A 261 -12.80 24.00 2.04
N ARG A 262 -12.67 24.71 0.92
CA ARG A 262 -13.25 24.34 -0.38
C ARG A 262 -12.12 24.06 -1.36
N THR A 263 -12.02 22.82 -1.82
CA THR A 263 -10.94 22.36 -2.71
C THR A 263 -11.33 22.52 -4.18
N PHE A 264 -10.41 23.01 -5.00
CA PHE A 264 -10.56 23.10 -6.46
C PHE A 264 -9.71 22.10 -7.22
N SER A 265 -8.62 21.61 -6.61
CA SER A 265 -7.79 20.55 -7.16
C SER A 265 -8.16 19.16 -6.61
N ALA A 266 -8.20 18.18 -7.51
CA ALA A 266 -8.41 16.78 -7.24
C ALA A 266 -7.09 16.00 -7.15
N LEU A 267 -7.17 14.76 -6.67
CA LEU A 267 -6.04 13.83 -6.72
C LEU A 267 -5.68 13.49 -8.17
N GLY A 268 -4.40 13.48 -8.48
CA GLY A 268 -3.88 13.26 -9.83
C GLY A 268 -3.80 14.54 -10.67
N ASP A 269 -4.40 15.64 -10.22
CA ASP A 269 -4.33 16.92 -10.94
C ASP A 269 -2.89 17.41 -11.02
N LYS A 270 -2.53 17.90 -12.20
CA LYS A 270 -1.33 18.70 -12.39
C LYS A 270 -1.60 20.15 -11.99
N VAL A 271 -0.67 20.71 -11.24
CA VAL A 271 -0.74 22.09 -10.75
C VAL A 271 0.51 22.87 -11.15
N THR A 272 0.39 24.19 -11.25
CA THR A 272 1.49 25.12 -11.54
C THR A 272 1.77 26.03 -10.35
N ALA A 273 2.98 26.57 -10.24
CA ALA A 273 3.34 27.48 -9.16
C ALA A 273 2.38 28.69 -9.12
N GLY A 274 1.85 29.01 -7.93
CA GLY A 274 0.88 30.08 -7.72
C GLY A 274 -0.57 29.72 -8.07
N GLN A 275 -0.85 28.50 -8.57
CA GLN A 275 -2.22 28.05 -8.81
C GLN A 275 -2.98 27.89 -7.49
N THR A 276 -4.22 28.39 -7.44
CA THR A 276 -5.11 28.18 -6.30
C THR A 276 -5.58 26.72 -6.24
N LEU A 277 -5.24 26.03 -5.15
CA LEU A 277 -5.62 24.64 -4.89
C LEU A 277 -6.95 24.56 -4.14
N ALA A 278 -7.18 25.51 -3.23
CA ALA A 278 -8.35 25.60 -2.39
C ALA A 278 -8.52 27.01 -1.83
N ILE A 279 -9.66 27.28 -1.22
CA ILE A 279 -9.90 28.46 -0.38
C ILE A 279 -10.28 27.99 1.03
N VAL A 280 -9.73 28.65 2.04
CA VAL A 280 -10.21 28.58 3.42
C VAL A 280 -11.06 29.83 3.68
N ALA A 281 -12.32 29.63 4.04
CA ALA A 281 -13.25 30.71 4.33
C ALA A 281 -13.56 30.77 5.84
N ASP A 282 -13.67 31.98 6.37
CA ASP A 282 -14.33 32.21 7.66
C ASP A 282 -15.78 31.69 7.57
N PRO A 283 -16.31 30.97 8.58
CA PRO A 283 -17.66 30.43 8.53
C PRO A 283 -18.78 31.48 8.36
N LEU A 284 -18.54 32.75 8.72
CA LEU A 284 -19.49 33.84 8.54
C LEU A 284 -19.34 34.53 7.16
N GLY A 285 -18.37 34.10 6.34
CA GLY A 285 -18.13 34.59 4.98
C GLY A 285 -17.40 35.93 4.92
N ALA A 286 -16.79 36.38 6.03
CA ALA A 286 -16.13 37.68 6.08
C ALA A 286 -14.80 37.72 5.32
N THR A 287 -14.07 36.60 5.29
CA THR A 287 -12.77 36.47 4.62
C THR A 287 -12.64 35.15 3.88
N GLU A 288 -11.89 35.17 2.79
CA GLU A 288 -11.49 34.00 2.02
C GLU A 288 -9.99 34.06 1.71
N THR A 289 -9.25 33.05 2.16
CA THR A 289 -7.80 32.98 2.01
C THR A 289 -7.43 31.85 1.06
N PRO A 290 -6.76 32.14 -0.07
CA PRO A 290 -6.39 31.10 -1.04
C PRO A 290 -5.21 30.27 -0.53
N ILE A 291 -5.28 28.95 -0.76
CA ILE A 291 -4.14 28.04 -0.63
C ILE A 291 -3.53 27.89 -2.01
N LEU A 292 -2.29 28.35 -2.16
CA LEU A 292 -1.57 28.36 -3.44
C LEU A 292 -0.58 27.19 -3.53
N ALA A 293 -0.41 26.65 -4.73
CA ALA A 293 0.64 25.69 -5.01
C ALA A 293 2.02 26.37 -4.95
N PRO A 294 2.97 25.88 -4.12
CA PRO A 294 4.30 26.50 -4.01
C PRO A 294 5.16 26.31 -5.27
N SER A 295 4.86 25.28 -6.06
CA SER A 295 5.58 24.90 -7.28
C SER A 295 4.68 24.04 -8.18
N GLY A 296 5.15 23.75 -9.39
CA GLY A 296 4.46 22.84 -10.28
C GLY A 296 4.68 21.36 -9.91
N GLY A 297 3.64 20.55 -10.02
CA GLY A 297 3.67 19.13 -9.64
C GLY A 297 2.31 18.43 -9.77
N VAL A 298 2.18 17.22 -9.22
CA VAL A 298 0.90 16.48 -9.13
C VAL A 298 0.42 16.45 -7.71
N VAL A 299 -0.88 16.66 -7.51
CA VAL A 299 -1.55 16.41 -6.24
C VAL A 299 -1.60 14.90 -5.98
N ILE A 300 -0.70 14.41 -5.11
CA ILE A 300 -0.60 12.99 -4.74
C ILE A 300 -1.32 12.65 -3.44
N GLY A 301 -1.73 13.66 -2.68
CA GLY A 301 -2.48 13.48 -1.44
C GLY A 301 -3.31 14.72 -1.13
N ARG A 302 -4.44 14.53 -0.45
CA ARG A 302 -5.32 15.64 -0.06
C ARG A 302 -6.13 15.30 1.18
N THR A 303 -6.43 16.29 2.02
CA THR A 303 -7.48 16.17 3.05
C THR A 303 -8.88 16.13 2.41
N ASN A 304 -9.78 15.38 3.02
CA ASN A 304 -11.21 15.34 2.71
C ASN A 304 -12.05 16.03 3.80
N LEU A 305 -11.43 16.48 4.90
CA LEU A 305 -12.13 17.30 5.87
C LEU A 305 -12.42 18.69 5.27
N PRO A 306 -13.67 19.17 5.36
CA PRO A 306 -14.02 20.54 4.97
C PRO A 306 -13.65 21.56 6.05
N LEU A 307 -13.11 21.11 7.19
CA LEU A 307 -12.68 21.97 8.30
C LEU A 307 -11.19 21.76 8.52
N VAL A 308 -10.46 22.87 8.62
CA VAL A 308 -9.01 22.86 8.83
C VAL A 308 -8.64 23.89 9.88
N TYR A 309 -7.62 23.59 10.66
CA TYR A 309 -6.89 24.57 11.45
C TYR A 309 -5.73 25.15 10.65
N GLU A 310 -5.29 26.35 11.03
CA GLU A 310 -4.02 26.90 10.58
C GLU A 310 -2.89 25.87 10.82
N GLY A 311 -2.05 25.66 9.81
CA GLY A 311 -0.96 24.69 9.84
C GLY A 311 -1.37 23.26 9.46
N ASP A 312 -2.66 22.93 9.36
CA ASP A 312 -3.09 21.61 8.90
C ASP A 312 -2.59 21.34 7.48
N ALA A 313 -2.07 20.14 7.26
CA ALA A 313 -1.68 19.70 5.93
C ALA A 313 -2.94 19.52 5.07
N THR A 314 -3.02 20.18 3.90
CA THR A 314 -4.20 20.16 3.03
C THR A 314 -3.96 19.39 1.74
N PHE A 315 -2.84 19.64 1.07
CA PHE A 315 -2.44 18.95 -0.16
C PHE A 315 -1.00 18.42 -0.05
N HIS A 316 -0.72 17.29 -0.69
CA HIS A 316 0.63 16.76 -0.86
C HIS A 316 0.95 16.78 -2.35
N ILE A 317 2.01 17.48 -2.74
CA ILE A 317 2.41 17.66 -4.13
C ILE A 317 3.71 16.89 -4.38
N ALA A 318 3.75 16.09 -5.44
CA ALA A 318 4.97 15.51 -5.98
C ALA A 318 5.53 16.40 -7.09
N HIS A 319 6.79 16.82 -6.94
CA HIS A 319 7.45 17.69 -7.91
C HIS A 319 8.09 16.87 -9.01
N TYR A 320 7.87 17.28 -10.24
CA TYR A 320 8.62 16.79 -11.39
C TYR A 320 9.03 18.01 -12.19
N GLY A 321 10.26 18.02 -12.69
CA GLY A 321 10.78 19.10 -13.52
C GLY A 321 10.05 19.21 -14.87
N LYS A 322 10.77 19.47 -15.96
CA LYS A 322 10.19 19.72 -17.30
C LYS A 322 9.36 18.56 -17.92
N ARG A 323 9.12 17.43 -17.22
CA ARG A 323 8.33 16.27 -17.69
C ARG A 323 6.81 16.43 -17.55
N ALA A 324 6.33 17.66 -17.34
CA ALA A 324 4.95 17.98 -16.98
C ALA A 324 3.85 17.63 -18.02
N GLY A 325 4.20 17.40 -19.29
CA GLY A 325 3.23 17.03 -20.34
C GLY A 325 2.88 15.54 -20.40
N ALA A 326 3.65 14.67 -19.73
CA ALA A 326 3.34 13.25 -19.67
C ALA A 326 2.22 12.95 -18.66
N VAL A 327 2.17 13.72 -17.57
CA VAL A 327 1.34 13.49 -16.38
C VAL A 327 -0.14 13.31 -16.68
N GLU A 328 -0.79 14.32 -17.29
CA GLU A 328 -2.25 14.32 -17.52
C GLU A 328 -2.68 13.07 -18.31
N ARG A 329 -1.94 12.75 -19.39
CA ARG A 329 -2.19 11.54 -20.18
C ARG A 329 -2.04 10.25 -19.37
N HIS A 330 -1.07 10.18 -18.46
CA HIS A 330 -0.87 8.99 -17.62
C HIS A 330 -2.00 8.83 -16.60
N VAL A 331 -2.50 9.94 -16.04
CA VAL A 331 -3.60 9.91 -15.07
C VAL A 331 -4.92 9.53 -15.73
N GLU A 332 -5.26 10.13 -16.88
CA GLU A 332 -6.46 9.79 -17.64
C GLU A 332 -6.44 8.32 -18.09
N GLN A 333 -5.33 7.90 -18.73
CA GLN A 333 -5.15 6.51 -19.14
C GLN A 333 -5.24 5.54 -17.96
N PHE A 334 -4.68 5.90 -16.80
CA PHE A 334 -4.75 5.08 -15.60
C PHE A 334 -6.19 4.87 -15.12
N GLN A 335 -7.00 5.94 -15.09
CA GLN A 335 -8.41 5.88 -14.70
C GLN A 335 -9.21 5.00 -15.66
N GLU A 336 -9.05 5.20 -16.98
CA GLU A 336 -9.74 4.42 -18.00
C GLU A 336 -9.37 2.94 -17.96
N GLU A 337 -8.08 2.62 -17.83
CA GLU A 337 -7.60 1.23 -17.81
C GLU A 337 -8.11 0.42 -16.62
N HIS A 338 -8.42 1.09 -15.51
CA HIS A 338 -8.82 0.46 -14.25
C HIS A 338 -10.28 0.71 -13.88
N ALA A 339 -11.03 1.44 -14.70
CA ALA A 339 -12.46 1.61 -14.52
C ALA A 339 -13.17 0.24 -14.42
N PRO A 340 -14.19 0.11 -13.56
CA PRO A 340 -15.02 -1.09 -13.54
C PRO A 340 -15.75 -1.24 -14.89
N ASP A 341 -15.89 -2.47 -15.35
CA ASP A 341 -16.72 -2.78 -16.51
C ASP A 341 -18.19 -2.68 -16.08
N THR A 342 -18.83 -1.54 -16.37
CA THR A 342 -20.24 -1.28 -16.03
C THR A 342 -21.22 -2.13 -16.83
N SER A 343 -20.74 -2.94 -17.79
CA SER A 343 -21.57 -3.86 -18.57
C SER A 343 -21.78 -5.22 -17.91
N GLN A 344 -21.01 -5.54 -16.85
CA GLN A 344 -21.17 -6.80 -16.14
C GLN A 344 -22.20 -6.67 -15.00
N PRO A 345 -23.25 -7.50 -14.98
CA PRO A 345 -24.19 -7.52 -13.87
C PRO A 345 -23.46 -7.92 -12.58
N PRO A 346 -23.92 -7.44 -11.41
CA PRO A 346 -23.39 -7.92 -10.14
C PRO A 346 -23.51 -9.45 -10.08
N PRO A 347 -22.56 -10.15 -9.44
CA PRO A 347 -22.64 -11.60 -9.30
C PRO A 347 -23.97 -11.99 -8.65
N GLU A 348 -24.71 -12.91 -9.28
CA GLU A 348 -26.00 -13.40 -8.78
C GLU A 348 -25.80 -14.10 -7.43
N GLY A 349 -25.99 -13.34 -6.35
CA GLY A 349 -26.12 -13.82 -4.99
C GLY A 349 -27.59 -13.75 -4.59
N GLN A 350 -28.14 -14.90 -4.20
CA GLN A 350 -29.52 -15.17 -3.77
C GLN A 350 -30.35 -13.95 -3.36
N VAL A 351 -31.50 -13.82 -4.04
CA VAL A 351 -32.63 -12.94 -3.72
C VAL A 351 -32.88 -12.94 -2.21
N HIS A 352 -32.48 -11.87 -1.53
CA HIS A 352 -32.97 -11.61 -0.18
C HIS A 352 -34.44 -11.22 -0.31
N THR A 353 -35.31 -12.10 0.19
CA THR A 353 -36.69 -11.77 0.53
C THR A 353 -36.67 -10.48 1.37
N PRO A 354 -37.49 -9.46 1.05
CA PRO A 354 -37.53 -8.26 1.87
C PRO A 354 -37.95 -8.64 3.29
N ILE A 355 -37.14 -8.22 4.26
CA ILE A 355 -37.52 -8.24 5.67
C ILE A 355 -38.58 -7.14 5.82
N VAL A 356 -39.79 -7.56 6.22
CA VAL A 356 -40.91 -6.69 6.61
C VAL A 356 -40.61 -6.03 7.96
#